data_AF-A0A3D8HL64-F1
#
_entry.id   AF-A0A3D8HL64-F1
#
_cell.length_a   1.000
_cell.length_b   1.000
_cell.length_c   1.000
_cell.angle_alpha   90.00
_cell.angle_beta   90.00
_cell.angle_gamma   90.00
#
_symmetry.space_group_name_H-M   'P 1'
#
loop_
_entity.id
_entity.type
_entity.pdbx_description
1 polymer ?
#
loop_
_entity_poly.entity_id
_entity_poly.type
_entity_poly.pdbx_seq_one_letter_code
_entity_poly.pdbx_strand_id
1 'polypeptide(L)'
;MSQDTQANQTPADTTQDTAPQDTQNQTPAPNKPLTPSSATAQSVQALKSAELNLQNAQNNPPQINLTPATNPLDEQRLQELKAFDTKLNDALNNMDSFKEHTRLNLEALSELYKISQDTFSFYQTQLNELINTNQAGLETKAHIEVIANYINQALQTLSTASQTALSIYNKCEAELDLAQEIYSFIETKSEEAKKTLKTIETISVSVMDMKALQVEFQRLVTQGEALKQQIQALVPNIVLECKNELREATNNHEDELNTTKTNALNELTTKQSELNQIISDFNTDFATKELTINEANAKIEQFLSDLNTKAQEVLATHTANLEALENAKNTHLATLQTKKNEHTQALESAKNTHIATLQTKTDEHTATLETKKNEHTQALESATNTHIATLQTKTDEHTATLETKKNEHIQALITQKEQSSNDMQGIKDSYLAEIRNDIPAQVANLTQLCNEIKASNQALGSNFQSKTYTSSTTFSLVNGVSDYYVFIQGGTGGTNSNTAGGAVSFGNLLSANGGAGNPSGAGQLGQTKGAFLKVTANQKMTIPNGGLIIVSYATR
;
A
#
# COMPACT_ATOMS: atom_id res chain seq x y z
N MET A 1 79.34 32.72 7.08
CA MET A 1 78.37 33.61 6.41
C MET A 1 77.91 34.58 7.49
N SER A 2 78.42 35.82 7.51
CA SER A 2 78.05 36.95 6.63
C SER A 2 76.79 37.64 7.19
N GLN A 3 76.83 38.94 7.53
CA GLN A 3 76.78 40.09 6.60
C GLN A 3 75.51 40.06 5.73
N ASP A 4 74.69 41.11 5.63
CA ASP A 4 74.74 42.50 6.14
C ASP A 4 73.28 42.94 6.51
N THR A 5 72.89 44.15 6.94
CA THR A 5 73.12 45.49 6.34
C THR A 5 72.61 46.62 7.24
N GLN A 6 73.23 47.80 7.18
CA GLN A 6 72.71 49.07 7.70
C GLN A 6 72.41 50.08 6.58
N ALA A 7 71.27 50.78 6.66
CA ALA A 7 71.00 52.11 6.09
C ALA A 7 69.80 52.70 6.87
N ASN A 8 69.74 53.91 7.45
CA ASN A 8 70.44 55.20 7.32
C ASN A 8 69.79 56.22 6.34
N GLN A 9 69.89 57.51 6.71
CA GLN A 9 69.63 58.74 5.96
C GLN A 9 68.20 59.34 5.88
N THR A 10 67.96 60.32 6.79
CA THR A 10 67.56 61.70 6.43
C THR A 10 68.74 62.42 5.72
N PRO A 11 68.62 63.61 5.06
CA PRO A 11 67.76 64.76 5.42
C PRO A 11 67.14 65.57 4.25
N ALA A 12 66.52 66.71 4.58
CA ALA A 12 66.30 67.86 3.70
C ALA A 12 66.39 69.17 4.52
N ASP A 13 66.69 70.30 3.88
CA ASP A 13 67.10 71.58 4.51
C ASP A 13 66.62 72.80 3.68
N THR A 14 66.78 74.01 4.24
CA THR A 14 66.62 75.36 3.64
C THR A 14 65.16 75.83 3.37
N THR A 15 64.82 77.13 3.33
CA THR A 15 65.65 78.36 3.37
C THR A 15 64.94 79.55 4.09
N GLN A 16 65.66 80.68 4.19
CA GLN A 16 65.28 82.04 4.66
C GLN A 16 64.11 82.67 3.82
N ASP A 17 63.54 83.86 4.08
CA ASP A 17 64.20 85.15 4.36
C ASP A 17 63.26 86.33 4.79
N THR A 18 63.88 87.46 5.16
CA THR A 18 63.38 88.85 5.30
C THR A 18 62.43 89.28 6.44
N ALA A 19 62.80 90.41 7.07
CA ALA A 19 61.94 91.34 7.82
C ALA A 19 61.84 92.69 7.04
N PRO A 20 61.09 93.73 7.48
CA PRO A 20 61.64 94.66 8.51
C PRO A 20 60.61 95.45 9.40
N GLN A 21 61.11 96.01 10.53
CA GLN A 21 60.79 97.33 11.15
C GLN A 21 59.32 97.73 11.51
N ASP A 22 59.01 98.49 12.58
CA ASP A 22 59.74 99.05 13.76
C ASP A 22 58.66 99.48 14.82
N THR A 23 58.81 100.28 15.90
CA THR A 23 59.89 101.15 16.44
C THR A 23 59.75 101.34 17.96
N GLN A 24 60.86 101.22 18.71
CA GLN A 24 61.21 101.98 19.95
C GLN A 24 60.27 101.89 21.20
N ASN A 25 60.67 102.24 22.43
CA ASN A 25 61.82 103.06 22.89
C ASN A 25 62.49 102.53 24.19
N GLN A 26 63.52 103.23 24.70
CA GLN A 26 64.58 102.69 25.57
C GLN A 26 64.57 103.10 27.07
N THR A 27 65.27 102.24 27.84
CA THR A 27 66.06 102.33 29.11
C THR A 27 66.64 103.72 29.54
N PRO A 28 67.24 103.91 30.76
CA PRO A 28 68.00 102.96 31.60
C PRO A 28 67.84 103.05 33.16
N ALA A 29 68.73 102.34 33.89
CA ALA A 29 68.95 102.35 35.36
C ALA A 29 70.45 102.72 35.64
N PRO A 30 71.17 102.32 36.72
CA PRO A 30 70.85 102.00 38.15
C PRO A 30 71.80 102.71 39.18
N ASN A 31 71.63 102.53 40.51
CA ASN A 31 72.66 102.07 41.50
C ASN A 31 72.52 102.47 43.00
N LYS A 32 73.22 101.66 43.82
CA LYS A 32 73.54 101.66 45.28
C LYS A 32 74.81 102.53 45.59
N PRO A 33 75.46 102.56 46.80
CA PRO A 33 75.08 102.21 48.20
C PRO A 33 75.64 103.17 49.32
N LEU A 34 75.52 102.73 50.60
CA LEU A 34 76.45 102.89 51.78
C LEU A 34 76.09 103.83 52.97
N THR A 35 76.66 103.46 54.14
CA THR A 35 76.52 103.99 55.52
C THR A 35 77.91 104.34 56.11
N PRO A 36 78.04 105.10 57.23
CA PRO A 36 78.35 104.46 58.54
C PRO A 36 78.04 105.22 59.88
N SER A 37 77.75 104.43 60.93
CA SER A 37 78.26 104.45 62.34
C SER A 37 78.49 105.73 63.22
N SER A 38 77.92 105.70 64.44
CA SER A 38 78.49 106.07 65.80
C SER A 38 79.03 107.50 66.13
N ALA A 39 78.96 108.06 67.35
CA ALA A 39 78.25 107.73 68.62
C ALA A 39 78.40 108.84 69.74
N THR A 40 77.67 108.66 70.86
CA THR A 40 77.96 109.08 72.28
C THR A 40 77.63 110.49 72.86
N ALA A 41 77.21 110.47 74.15
CA ALA A 41 77.13 111.53 75.19
C ALA A 41 76.22 112.77 74.93
N GLN A 42 75.13 113.01 75.70
CA GLN A 42 75.05 113.52 77.10
C GLN A 42 75.62 114.95 77.25
N SER A 43 74.93 115.96 77.80
CA SER A 43 73.99 115.91 78.95
C SER A 43 73.05 117.14 79.11
N VAL A 44 71.77 116.88 79.48
CA VAL A 44 71.04 117.36 80.70
C VAL A 44 70.70 118.87 80.93
N GLN A 45 69.39 119.19 80.87
CA GLN A 45 68.56 120.11 81.71
C GLN A 45 68.95 121.61 81.91
N ALA A 46 68.02 122.58 82.07
CA ALA A 46 66.54 122.62 81.93
C ALA A 46 66.02 124.10 81.99
N LEU A 47 64.68 124.24 81.98
CA LEU A 47 63.83 125.42 82.31
C LEU A 47 63.37 126.32 81.13
N LYS A 48 62.18 126.98 81.13
CA LYS A 48 60.76 126.57 81.43
C LYS A 48 59.84 127.81 81.48
N SER A 49 58.96 127.99 80.49
CA SER A 49 57.69 128.78 80.52
C SER A 49 56.90 128.37 79.24
N ALA A 50 55.60 128.02 79.24
CA ALA A 50 54.40 128.78 79.63
C ALA A 50 54.09 129.95 78.66
N GLU A 51 52.87 130.15 78.13
CA GLU A 51 51.60 129.39 78.18
C GLU A 51 50.76 129.80 76.92
N LEU A 52 49.50 129.42 76.61
CA LEU A 52 48.35 128.97 77.43
C LEU A 52 47.51 127.88 76.70
N ASN A 53 46.21 128.09 76.44
CA ASN A 53 45.24 127.12 75.88
C ASN A 53 44.05 127.89 75.22
N LEU A 54 43.34 127.31 74.24
CA LEU A 54 42.23 128.01 73.57
C LEU A 54 41.22 127.09 72.84
N GLN A 55 40.05 126.82 73.45
CA GLN A 55 38.77 126.55 72.75
C GLN A 55 37.57 126.38 73.72
N ASN A 56 36.49 127.14 73.49
CA ASN A 56 35.06 126.74 73.55
C ASN A 56 34.13 127.92 73.85
N ALA A 57 33.11 128.16 73.01
CA ALA A 57 31.95 128.99 73.34
C ALA A 57 30.79 128.77 72.34
N GLN A 58 29.60 128.38 72.83
CA GLN A 58 28.28 128.80 72.34
C GLN A 58 27.14 128.13 73.12
N ASN A 59 26.24 128.93 73.74
CA ASN A 59 24.78 128.79 73.66
C ASN A 59 24.00 129.76 74.59
N ASN A 60 23.42 130.79 73.98
CA ASN A 60 22.21 131.57 74.35
C ASN A 60 22.12 132.50 75.61
N PRO A 61 21.19 133.50 75.59
CA PRO A 61 21.15 134.70 76.46
C PRO A 61 19.74 134.85 77.15
N PRO A 62 19.13 136.03 77.45
CA PRO A 62 19.57 137.45 77.50
C PRO A 62 19.08 138.30 78.72
N GLN A 63 19.55 139.55 78.84
CA GLN A 63 18.73 140.78 79.05
C GLN A 63 19.60 142.07 79.01
N ILE A 64 18.99 143.26 78.91
CA ILE A 64 19.62 144.53 78.45
C ILE A 64 19.12 145.76 79.24
N ASN A 65 19.98 146.79 79.41
CA ASN A 65 19.64 148.23 79.44
C ASN A 65 20.84 149.00 78.82
N LEU A 66 20.74 149.74 77.70
CA LEU A 66 20.04 151.02 77.43
C LEU A 66 20.63 152.18 78.28
N THR A 67 21.12 153.31 77.72
CA THR A 67 20.52 154.24 76.72
C THR A 67 21.56 155.03 75.85
N PRO A 68 21.18 155.85 74.82
CA PRO A 68 22.06 156.18 73.66
C PRO A 68 22.17 157.67 73.17
N ALA A 69 22.90 157.86 72.04
CA ALA A 69 22.84 158.95 71.01
C ALA A 69 23.64 160.28 71.25
N THR A 70 23.99 161.17 70.28
CA THR A 70 23.55 161.45 68.87
C THR A 70 24.65 162.06 67.92
N ASN A 71 24.42 161.96 66.59
CA ASN A 71 24.67 162.93 65.48
C ASN A 71 26.06 163.32 64.85
N PRO A 72 26.08 163.86 63.59
CA PRO A 72 27.27 164.02 62.72
C PRO A 72 27.52 165.44 62.11
N LEU A 73 28.62 165.62 61.36
CA LEU A 73 28.86 166.53 60.20
C LEU A 73 30.32 166.31 59.66
N ASP A 74 30.80 166.73 58.49
CA ASP A 74 30.24 167.55 57.39
C ASP A 74 30.83 167.13 56.01
N GLU A 75 30.13 167.43 54.91
CA GLU A 75 30.47 167.13 53.51
C GLU A 75 31.02 168.37 52.75
N GLN A 76 31.08 169.53 53.43
CA GLN A 76 31.41 170.86 52.86
C GLN A 76 32.80 170.98 52.17
N ARG A 77 33.81 170.23 52.63
CA ARG A 77 35.20 170.31 52.12
C ARG A 77 35.42 169.82 50.68
N LEU A 78 34.40 169.32 49.99
CA LEU A 78 34.51 168.89 48.59
C LEU A 78 34.12 170.00 47.58
N GLN A 79 33.53 171.10 48.05
CA GLN A 79 33.23 172.28 47.22
C GLN A 79 34.24 173.43 47.44
N GLU A 80 34.76 173.58 48.66
CA GLU A 80 35.94 174.40 48.94
C GLU A 80 37.24 173.63 48.61
N LEU A 81 38.08 174.02 47.65
CA LEU A 81 38.06 175.26 46.89
C LEU A 81 38.62 175.08 45.47
N LYS A 82 37.79 174.53 44.57
CA LYS A 82 38.01 174.59 43.11
C LYS A 82 38.10 176.02 42.55
N ALA A 83 37.85 177.04 43.37
CA ALA A 83 38.05 178.45 43.06
C ALA A 83 39.48 178.99 43.32
N PHE A 84 40.40 178.21 43.92
CA PHE A 84 41.80 178.67 44.05
C PHE A 84 42.51 178.69 42.68
N ASP A 85 42.14 177.78 41.78
CA ASP A 85 42.57 177.74 40.38
C ASP A 85 41.96 178.89 39.53
N THR A 86 41.17 179.77 40.17
CA THR A 86 40.66 181.03 39.61
C THR A 86 41.39 182.25 40.20
N LYS A 87 42.64 182.07 40.66
CA LYS A 87 43.62 183.12 41.00
C LYS A 87 45.03 182.77 40.48
N LEU A 88 45.25 182.35 39.24
CA LEU A 88 44.74 182.92 37.99
C LEU A 88 44.76 184.46 37.96
N ASN A 89 45.94 184.99 37.62
CA ASN A 89 46.17 186.18 36.80
C ASN A 89 45.99 187.60 37.38
N ASP A 90 45.30 187.82 38.51
CA ASP A 90 45.20 189.17 39.10
C ASP A 90 46.47 189.67 39.83
N ALA A 91 47.46 188.80 40.04
CA ALA A 91 48.70 189.10 40.77
C ALA A 91 49.96 189.27 39.86
N LEU A 92 49.74 189.58 38.58
CA LEU A 92 50.79 190.07 37.68
C LEU A 92 50.92 191.60 37.81
N ASN A 93 52.17 192.10 37.87
CA ASN A 93 52.61 193.52 37.76
C ASN A 93 52.84 194.34 39.06
N ASN A 94 54.10 194.31 39.55
CA ASN A 94 54.93 195.40 40.12
C ASN A 94 55.90 194.81 41.18
N MET A 95 57.22 194.68 41.00
CA MET A 95 58.32 195.59 40.61
C MET A 95 59.03 196.31 41.79
N ASP A 96 60.33 196.00 41.90
CA ASP A 96 61.48 196.72 42.47
C ASP A 96 61.43 197.47 43.82
N SER A 97 60.33 197.44 44.58
CA SER A 97 60.40 197.77 46.01
C SER A 97 61.07 196.63 46.83
N PHE A 98 61.69 196.98 47.95
CA PHE A 98 62.20 196.06 48.98
C PHE A 98 63.44 195.18 48.64
N LYS A 99 64.13 195.39 47.51
CA LYS A 99 65.60 195.14 47.50
C LYS A 99 66.36 196.07 48.47
N GLU A 100 65.69 197.15 48.90
CA GLU A 100 66.25 198.26 49.66
C GLU A 100 66.17 198.12 51.19
N HIS A 101 65.29 197.25 51.74
CA HIS A 101 65.30 197.01 53.20
C HIS A 101 66.41 196.04 53.62
N THR A 102 67.05 195.37 52.65
CA THR A 102 68.39 194.77 52.77
C THR A 102 69.52 195.82 52.72
N ARG A 103 69.22 197.12 52.56
CA ARG A 103 70.23 198.20 52.58
C ARG A 103 70.15 199.08 53.84
N LEU A 104 68.98 199.64 54.18
CA LEU A 104 68.88 200.64 55.26
C LEU A 104 69.04 200.09 56.68
N ASN A 105 68.57 198.87 56.99
CA ASN A 105 68.82 198.24 58.29
C ASN A 105 70.28 197.80 58.49
N LEU A 106 71.13 197.88 57.45
CA LEU A 106 72.58 197.70 57.53
C LEU A 106 73.36 199.00 57.79
N GLU A 107 72.73 200.17 57.64
CA GLU A 107 73.36 201.47 57.98
C GLU A 107 73.19 201.78 59.49
N ALA A 108 72.05 201.45 60.09
CA ALA A 108 71.65 201.92 61.43
C ALA A 108 72.45 201.38 62.65
N LEU A 109 73.08 200.20 62.57
CA LEU A 109 73.92 199.66 63.66
C LEU A 109 75.43 199.64 63.36
N SER A 110 75.82 200.03 62.15
CA SER A 110 77.24 200.19 61.77
C SER A 110 77.91 201.31 62.59
N GLU A 111 77.18 202.37 62.93
CA GLU A 111 77.69 203.45 63.79
C GLU A 111 77.88 203.05 65.26
N LEU A 112 77.02 202.17 65.81
CA LEU A 112 77.18 201.69 67.19
C LEU A 112 78.49 200.92 67.39
N TYR A 113 78.95 200.18 66.36
CA TYR A 113 80.24 199.50 66.39
C TYR A 113 81.42 200.48 66.47
N LYS A 114 81.25 201.67 65.87
CA LYS A 114 82.30 202.70 65.74
C LYS A 114 82.52 203.50 67.03
N ILE A 115 81.43 203.96 67.66
CA ILE A 115 81.47 204.79 68.88
C ILE A 115 82.12 204.06 70.07
N SER A 116 81.91 202.74 70.17
CA SER A 116 82.54 201.93 71.22
C SER A 116 84.05 201.76 71.01
N GLN A 117 84.51 201.70 69.75
CA GLN A 117 85.90 201.41 69.42
C GLN A 117 86.83 202.58 69.77
N ASP A 118 86.41 203.82 69.56
CA ASP A 118 87.20 205.01 69.92
C ASP A 118 87.36 205.17 71.45
N THR A 119 86.38 204.74 72.24
CA THR A 119 86.44 204.78 73.72
C THR A 119 87.53 203.86 74.27
N PHE A 120 87.88 202.79 73.54
CA PHE A 120 88.97 201.87 73.90
C PHE A 120 90.36 202.55 73.81
N SER A 121 90.55 203.53 72.92
CA SER A 121 91.83 204.23 72.76
C SER A 121 92.08 205.35 73.78
N PHE A 122 91.04 205.99 74.34
CA PHE A 122 91.24 207.06 75.32
C PHE A 122 91.87 206.54 76.62
N TYR A 123 91.28 205.50 77.23
CA TYR A 123 91.81 204.94 78.49
C TYR A 123 93.10 204.13 78.31
N GLN A 124 93.40 203.65 77.10
CA GLN A 124 94.72 203.11 76.76
C GLN A 124 95.85 204.14 76.94
N THR A 125 95.55 205.44 76.79
CA THR A 125 96.54 206.52 76.88
C THR A 125 96.94 206.83 78.34
N GLN A 126 95.99 206.79 79.28
CA GLN A 126 96.25 207.08 80.71
C GLN A 126 96.89 205.91 81.48
N LEU A 127 97.01 204.72 80.87
CA LEU A 127 97.74 203.61 81.47
C LEU A 127 99.28 203.80 81.42
N ASN A 128 99.77 204.67 80.53
CA ASN A 128 101.20 204.78 80.23
C ASN A 128 102.07 205.53 81.28
N GLU A 129 101.50 206.37 82.16
CA GLU A 129 102.30 207.14 83.15
C GLU A 129 102.37 206.50 84.55
N LEU A 130 101.52 205.51 84.87
CA LEU A 130 101.42 204.92 86.22
C LEU A 130 101.86 203.44 86.32
N ILE A 131 102.45 202.89 85.27
CA ILE A 131 102.80 201.46 85.16
C ILE A 131 104.01 201.00 86.00
N ASN A 132 104.85 201.91 86.51
CA ASN A 132 106.24 201.60 86.87
C ASN A 132 106.53 201.06 88.30
N THR A 133 105.54 200.79 89.16
CA THR A 133 105.84 200.64 90.61
C THR A 133 105.03 199.62 91.46
N ASN A 134 104.49 198.52 90.91
CA ASN A 134 103.91 197.44 91.75
C ASN A 134 104.09 196.03 91.16
N GLN A 135 104.33 195.03 92.03
CA GLN A 135 104.99 193.76 91.66
C GLN A 135 104.11 192.50 91.83
N ALA A 136 102.86 192.62 92.26
CA ALA A 136 102.02 191.47 92.65
C ALA A 136 101.25 190.76 91.51
N GLY A 137 101.33 191.22 90.26
CA GLY A 137 100.40 190.81 89.19
C GLY A 137 100.78 189.59 88.32
N LEU A 138 101.96 188.99 88.53
CA LEU A 138 102.55 188.06 87.53
C LEU A 138 102.12 186.59 87.64
N GLU A 139 101.75 186.10 88.83
CA GLU A 139 101.51 184.66 89.05
C GLU A 139 100.15 184.19 88.49
N THR A 140 99.10 185.02 88.59
CA THR A 140 97.72 184.64 88.22
C THR A 140 97.56 184.26 86.75
N LYS A 141 98.40 184.80 85.85
CA LYS A 141 98.30 184.54 84.40
C LYS A 141 98.60 183.08 84.05
N ALA A 142 99.55 182.44 84.73
CA ALA A 142 100.01 181.09 84.38
C ALA A 142 98.95 179.99 84.61
N HIS A 143 98.04 180.18 85.57
CA HIS A 143 97.04 179.15 85.93
C HIS A 143 95.91 178.99 84.90
N ILE A 144 95.58 180.03 84.14
CA ILE A 144 94.45 180.02 83.19
C ILE A 144 94.80 179.21 81.93
N GLU A 145 96.06 179.27 81.49
CA GLU A 145 96.54 178.67 80.23
C GLU A 145 96.59 177.13 80.28
N VAL A 146 96.77 176.55 81.48
CA VAL A 146 96.75 175.09 81.70
C VAL A 146 95.34 174.51 81.56
N ILE A 147 94.31 175.22 82.05
CA ILE A 147 92.93 174.72 82.09
C ILE A 147 92.33 174.58 80.68
N ALA A 148 92.63 175.53 79.79
CA ALA A 148 92.11 175.53 78.42
C ALA A 148 92.54 174.29 77.60
N ASN A 149 93.80 173.84 77.76
CA ASN A 149 94.32 172.68 77.04
C ASN A 149 93.65 171.36 77.46
N TYR A 150 93.33 171.21 78.75
CA TYR A 150 92.71 170.00 79.28
C TYR A 150 91.31 169.75 78.69
N ILE A 151 90.52 170.82 78.53
CA ILE A 151 89.15 170.76 77.98
C ILE A 151 89.17 170.30 76.50
N ASN A 152 90.11 170.78 75.70
CA ASN A 152 90.24 170.36 74.30
C ASN A 152 90.63 168.88 74.14
N GLN A 153 91.53 168.36 75.00
CA GLN A 153 91.87 166.94 75.00
C GLN A 153 90.67 166.05 75.37
N ALA A 154 89.84 166.48 76.33
CA ALA A 154 88.63 165.74 76.71
C ALA A 154 87.64 165.61 75.55
N LEU A 155 87.42 166.69 74.78
CA LEU A 155 86.51 166.70 73.64
C LEU A 155 86.99 165.82 72.47
N GLN A 156 88.28 165.82 72.14
CA GLN A 156 88.83 164.89 71.14
C GLN A 156 88.70 163.42 71.57
N THR A 157 88.92 163.13 72.85
CA THR A 157 88.77 161.78 73.41
C THR A 157 87.33 161.29 73.27
N LEU A 158 86.34 162.15 73.57
CA LEU A 158 84.91 161.83 73.46
C LEU A 158 84.49 161.55 72.00
N SER A 159 84.92 162.39 71.05
CA SER A 159 84.63 162.19 69.62
C SER A 159 85.17 160.86 69.09
N THR A 160 86.37 160.47 69.54
CA THR A 160 87.01 159.20 69.14
C THR A 160 86.26 157.99 69.70
N ALA A 161 85.77 158.09 70.94
CA ALA A 161 84.95 157.05 71.55
C ALA A 161 83.61 156.85 70.79
N SER A 162 82.93 157.93 70.38
CA SER A 162 81.68 157.83 69.62
C SER A 162 81.83 157.15 68.26
N GLN A 163 82.91 157.45 67.52
CA GLN A 163 83.19 156.76 66.24
C GLN A 163 83.50 155.27 66.45
N THR A 164 84.22 154.94 67.52
CA THR A 164 84.52 153.54 67.89
C THR A 164 83.24 152.76 68.21
N ALA A 165 82.32 153.35 68.96
CA ALA A 165 81.03 152.73 69.29
C ALA A 165 80.17 152.43 68.04
N LEU A 166 80.11 153.37 67.09
CA LEU A 166 79.40 153.17 65.82
C LEU A 166 80.01 152.04 64.98
N SER A 167 81.33 151.93 64.95
CA SER A 167 82.01 150.81 64.26
C SER A 167 81.78 149.44 64.92
N ILE A 168 81.46 149.39 66.22
CA ILE A 168 81.08 148.16 66.91
C ILE A 168 79.63 147.80 66.57
N TYR A 169 78.71 148.78 66.61
CA TYR A 169 77.29 148.57 66.29
C TYR A 169 77.09 147.94 64.90
N ASN A 170 77.71 148.50 63.87
CA ASN A 170 77.60 148.01 62.49
C ASN A 170 78.17 146.59 62.30
N LYS A 171 79.09 146.13 63.18
CA LYS A 171 79.56 144.73 63.17
C LYS A 171 78.57 143.79 63.85
N CYS A 172 77.94 144.23 64.94
CA CYS A 172 76.91 143.44 65.62
C CYS A 172 75.67 143.20 64.75
N GLU A 173 75.32 144.13 63.86
CA GLU A 173 74.22 143.95 62.91
C GLU A 173 74.58 142.92 61.81
N ALA A 174 75.79 142.99 61.23
CA ALA A 174 76.25 142.02 60.23
C ALA A 174 76.38 140.58 60.78
N GLU A 175 76.80 140.41 62.04
CA GLU A 175 76.81 139.09 62.70
C GLU A 175 75.38 138.58 63.01
N LEU A 176 74.40 139.46 63.19
CA LEU A 176 73.00 139.10 63.41
C LEU A 176 72.35 138.58 62.12
N ASP A 177 72.61 139.22 60.98
CA ASP A 177 72.14 138.76 59.66
C ASP A 177 72.72 137.36 59.34
N LEU A 178 74.02 137.16 59.55
CA LEU A 178 74.68 135.86 59.36
C LEU A 178 74.07 134.77 60.25
N ALA A 179 73.73 135.09 61.51
CA ALA A 179 73.05 134.17 62.40
C ALA A 179 71.64 133.78 61.93
N GLN A 180 70.90 134.70 61.29
CA GLN A 180 69.59 134.40 60.70
C GLN A 180 69.70 133.49 59.46
N GLU A 181 70.68 133.72 58.59
CA GLU A 181 70.92 132.86 57.41
C GLU A 181 71.27 131.43 57.84
N ILE A 182 72.17 131.28 58.83
CA ILE A 182 72.54 129.97 59.42
C ILE A 182 71.31 129.27 60.02
N TYR A 183 70.43 129.99 60.72
CA TYR A 183 69.21 129.41 61.30
C TYR A 183 68.29 128.82 60.22
N SER A 184 68.02 129.58 59.14
CA SER A 184 67.13 129.13 58.06
C SER A 184 67.69 127.92 57.30
N PHE A 185 69.03 127.85 57.12
CA PHE A 185 69.69 126.66 56.58
C PHE A 185 69.53 125.42 57.47
N ILE A 186 69.70 125.57 58.79
CA ILE A 186 69.55 124.48 59.77
C ILE A 186 68.08 124.00 59.82
N GLU A 187 67.11 124.91 59.79
CA GLU A 187 65.68 124.56 59.76
C GLU A 187 65.33 123.75 58.50
N THR A 188 65.79 124.21 57.33
CA THR A 188 65.60 123.50 56.05
C THR A 188 66.17 122.08 56.09
N LYS A 189 67.37 121.89 56.67
CA LYS A 189 67.99 120.57 56.82
C LYS A 189 67.35 119.70 57.90
N SER A 190 66.69 120.30 58.91
CA SER A 190 65.88 119.56 59.88
C SER A 190 64.68 118.88 59.22
N GLU A 191 63.99 119.54 58.29
CA GLU A 191 62.85 118.96 57.56
C GLU A 191 63.26 117.86 56.57
N GLU A 192 64.40 118.02 55.87
CA GLU A 192 64.99 116.94 55.07
C GLU A 192 65.29 115.69 55.91
N ALA A 193 65.83 115.88 57.12
CA ALA A 193 66.12 114.79 58.05
C ALA A 193 64.84 114.08 58.54
N LYS A 194 63.79 114.83 58.91
CA LYS A 194 62.47 114.28 59.30
C LYS A 194 61.84 113.46 58.18
N LYS A 195 61.90 113.93 56.93
CA LYS A 195 61.39 113.21 55.75
C LYS A 195 62.18 111.90 55.51
N THR A 196 63.48 111.93 55.75
CA THR A 196 64.35 110.74 55.66
C THR A 196 64.01 109.71 56.75
N LEU A 197 63.84 110.15 58.00
CA LEU A 197 63.46 109.29 59.13
C LEU A 197 62.14 108.53 58.85
N LYS A 198 61.10 109.23 58.42
CA LYS A 198 59.79 108.64 58.08
C LYS A 198 59.89 107.58 56.96
N THR A 199 60.85 107.74 56.04
CA THR A 199 61.13 106.76 54.99
C THR A 199 61.79 105.49 55.57
N ILE A 200 62.72 105.65 56.51
CA ILE A 200 63.38 104.54 57.22
C ILE A 200 62.38 103.77 58.09
N GLU A 201 61.48 104.46 58.79
CA GLU A 201 60.38 103.83 59.57
C GLU A 201 59.49 102.96 58.67
N THR A 202 59.12 103.47 57.49
CA THR A 202 58.30 102.73 56.51
C THR A 202 59.01 101.45 56.03
N ILE A 203 60.32 101.54 55.73
CA ILE A 203 61.13 100.37 55.33
C ILE A 203 61.23 99.35 56.47
N SER A 204 61.32 99.81 57.72
CA SER A 204 61.39 98.93 58.90
C SER A 204 60.17 98.00 59.00
N VAL A 205 58.96 98.53 58.77
CA VAL A 205 57.71 97.74 58.77
C VAL A 205 57.76 96.66 57.69
N SER A 206 58.10 97.01 56.44
CA SER A 206 58.18 96.02 55.34
C SER A 206 59.23 94.92 55.59
N VAL A 207 60.30 95.21 56.34
CA VAL A 207 61.28 94.20 56.77
C VAL A 207 60.72 93.26 57.85
N MET A 208 59.76 93.70 58.67
CA MET A 208 59.05 92.82 59.60
C MET A 208 58.07 91.91 58.85
N ASP A 209 57.35 92.43 57.86
CA ASP A 209 56.43 91.64 57.02
C ASP A 209 57.17 90.53 56.24
N MET A 210 58.33 90.84 55.65
CA MET A 210 59.17 89.84 54.98
C MET A 210 59.65 88.72 55.93
N LYS A 211 59.92 89.03 57.21
CA LYS A 211 60.28 88.02 58.22
C LYS A 211 59.11 87.12 58.57
N ALA A 212 57.89 87.66 58.66
CA ALA A 212 56.69 86.84 58.86
C ALA A 212 56.46 85.87 57.69
N LEU A 213 56.62 86.37 56.45
CA LEU A 213 56.50 85.55 55.24
C LEU A 213 57.58 84.45 55.16
N GLN A 214 58.81 84.73 55.61
CA GLN A 214 59.89 83.75 55.70
C GLN A 214 59.55 82.59 56.66
N VAL A 215 58.98 82.89 57.82
CA VAL A 215 58.55 81.86 58.80
C VAL A 215 57.43 80.99 58.22
N GLU A 216 56.47 81.59 57.53
CA GLU A 216 55.36 80.86 56.93
C GLU A 216 55.81 79.96 55.75
N PHE A 217 56.76 80.43 54.93
CA PHE A 217 57.39 79.58 53.91
C PHE A 217 58.13 78.40 54.54
N GLN A 218 58.88 78.62 55.62
CA GLN A 218 59.57 77.55 56.34
C GLN A 218 58.59 76.52 56.93
N ARG A 219 57.43 76.98 57.42
CA ARG A 219 56.33 76.11 57.91
C ARG A 219 55.77 75.22 56.80
N LEU A 220 55.55 75.77 55.60
CA LEU A 220 55.08 75.03 54.43
C LEU A 220 56.11 73.99 53.93
N VAL A 221 57.40 74.34 53.89
CA VAL A 221 58.49 73.40 53.56
C VAL A 221 58.51 72.22 54.53
N THR A 222 58.36 72.47 55.84
CA THR A 222 58.29 71.41 56.87
C THR A 222 57.07 70.50 56.67
N GLN A 223 55.91 71.04 56.29
CA GLN A 223 54.73 70.22 55.96
C GLN A 223 54.91 69.39 54.69
N GLY A 224 55.55 69.94 53.65
CA GLY A 224 55.85 69.21 52.41
C GLY A 224 56.76 68.00 52.63
N GLU A 225 57.81 68.17 53.44
CA GLU A 225 58.73 67.07 53.77
C GLU A 225 58.05 66.00 54.65
N ALA A 226 57.15 66.38 55.56
CA ALA A 226 56.37 65.43 56.35
C ALA A 226 55.39 64.61 55.48
N LEU A 227 54.69 65.25 54.53
CA LEU A 227 53.83 64.56 53.56
C LEU A 227 54.63 63.59 52.67
N LYS A 228 55.82 64.01 52.21
CA LYS A 228 56.74 63.16 51.46
C LYS A 228 57.16 61.93 52.27
N GLN A 229 57.48 62.07 53.55
CA GLN A 229 57.82 60.92 54.41
C GLN A 229 56.62 59.97 54.61
N GLN A 230 55.40 60.50 54.77
CA GLN A 230 54.18 59.67 54.83
C GLN A 230 53.96 58.87 53.53
N ILE A 231 54.13 59.50 52.36
CA ILE A 231 54.04 58.83 51.06
C ILE A 231 55.14 57.76 50.92
N GLN A 232 56.38 58.07 51.30
CA GLN A 232 57.51 57.13 51.24
C GLN A 232 57.34 55.93 52.19
N ALA A 233 56.64 56.09 53.32
CA ALA A 233 56.30 54.98 54.21
C ALA A 233 55.10 54.15 53.73
N LEU A 234 54.12 54.78 53.07
CA LEU A 234 52.87 54.13 52.65
C LEU A 234 53.01 53.34 51.34
N VAL A 235 53.75 53.87 50.35
CA VAL A 235 53.90 53.24 49.03
C VAL A 235 54.46 51.80 49.09
N PRO A 236 55.52 51.49 49.87
CA PRO A 236 56.01 50.11 49.99
C PRO A 236 54.99 49.15 50.57
N ASN A 237 54.14 49.61 51.50
CA ASN A 237 53.11 48.78 52.13
C ASN A 237 52.01 48.45 51.13
N ILE A 238 51.46 49.44 50.42
CA ILE A 238 50.45 49.22 49.37
C ILE A 238 50.98 48.29 48.27
N VAL A 239 52.23 48.50 47.83
CA VAL A 239 52.86 47.63 46.79
C VAL A 239 53.07 46.20 47.29
N LEU A 240 53.36 46.00 48.59
CA LEU A 240 53.47 44.67 49.20
C LEU A 240 52.10 44.01 49.38
N GLU A 241 51.09 44.78 49.79
CA GLU A 241 49.70 44.34 49.98
C GLU A 241 49.10 43.85 48.65
N CYS A 242 49.06 44.71 47.62
CA CYS A 242 48.58 44.31 46.29
C CYS A 242 49.38 43.15 45.67
N LYS A 243 50.68 43.03 45.98
CA LYS A 243 51.50 41.88 45.54
C LYS A 243 51.15 40.59 46.28
N ASN A 244 50.79 40.68 47.56
CA ASN A 244 50.34 39.53 48.34
C ASN A 244 48.94 39.10 47.90
N GLU A 245 47.99 40.03 47.76
CA GLU A 245 46.64 39.79 47.21
C GLU A 245 46.71 39.12 45.82
N LEU A 246 47.51 39.67 44.90
CA LEU A 246 47.67 39.10 43.56
C LEU A 246 48.27 37.69 43.61
N ARG A 247 49.23 37.43 44.51
CA ARG A 247 49.81 36.09 44.67
C ARG A 247 48.81 35.11 45.29
N GLU A 248 48.03 35.54 46.26
CA GLU A 248 46.99 34.71 46.90
C GLU A 248 45.88 34.38 45.89
N ALA A 249 45.40 35.36 45.13
CA ALA A 249 44.44 35.14 44.05
C ALA A 249 45.01 34.20 42.95
N THR A 250 46.29 34.33 42.61
CA THR A 250 46.96 33.43 41.64
C THR A 250 47.03 32.01 42.18
N ASN A 251 47.50 31.82 43.42
CA ASN A 251 47.58 30.51 44.06
C ASN A 251 46.21 29.85 44.17
N ASN A 252 45.20 30.58 44.68
CA ASN A 252 43.85 30.07 44.85
C ASN A 252 43.25 29.62 43.51
N HIS A 253 43.45 30.40 42.43
CA HIS A 253 42.98 30.01 41.10
C HIS A 253 43.74 28.81 40.52
N GLU A 254 45.05 28.69 40.78
CA GLU A 254 45.83 27.51 40.37
C GLU A 254 45.44 26.25 41.15
N ASP A 255 45.11 26.37 42.45
CA ASP A 255 44.59 25.27 43.28
C ASP A 255 43.15 24.87 42.86
N GLU A 256 42.27 25.83 42.55
CA GLU A 256 40.94 25.58 41.98
C GLU A 256 41.04 24.87 40.61
N LEU A 257 41.94 25.33 39.74
CA LEU A 257 42.17 24.76 38.41
C LEU A 257 42.74 23.34 38.52
N ASN A 258 43.72 23.10 39.39
CA ASN A 258 44.29 21.78 39.63
C ASN A 258 43.29 20.83 40.29
N THR A 259 42.44 21.31 41.20
CA THR A 259 41.33 20.54 41.79
C THR A 259 40.32 20.13 40.72
N THR A 260 39.88 21.09 39.90
CA THR A 260 38.91 20.87 38.79
C THR A 260 39.46 19.86 37.78
N LYS A 261 40.72 20.04 37.37
CA LYS A 261 41.45 19.13 36.47
C LYS A 261 41.58 17.72 37.05
N THR A 262 41.88 17.60 38.34
CA THR A 262 42.00 16.31 39.02
C THR A 262 40.66 15.60 39.11
N ASN A 263 39.58 16.31 39.45
CA ASN A 263 38.23 15.76 39.48
C ASN A 263 37.78 15.26 38.11
N ALA A 264 37.97 16.07 37.05
CA ALA A 264 37.63 15.67 35.68
C ALA A 264 38.47 14.48 35.17
N LEU A 265 39.76 14.41 35.54
CA LEU A 265 40.62 13.28 35.20
C LEU A 265 40.20 11.99 35.93
N ASN A 266 39.81 12.10 37.21
CA ASN A 266 39.29 10.98 37.99
C ASN A 266 37.96 10.48 37.40
N GLU A 267 37.02 11.36 37.07
CA GLU A 267 35.75 10.98 36.43
C GLU A 267 35.98 10.30 35.06
N LEU A 268 36.86 10.85 34.22
CA LEU A 268 37.23 10.26 32.94
C LEU A 268 37.85 8.87 33.12
N THR A 269 38.71 8.69 34.13
CA THR A 269 39.33 7.40 34.47
C THR A 269 38.29 6.38 34.96
N THR A 270 37.33 6.81 35.79
CA THR A 270 36.20 5.98 36.23
C THR A 270 35.35 5.54 35.04
N LYS A 271 34.98 6.47 34.15
CA LYS A 271 34.18 6.19 32.94
C LYS A 271 34.92 5.29 31.94
N GLN A 272 36.25 5.42 31.83
CA GLN A 272 37.07 4.50 31.06
C GLN A 272 37.07 3.09 31.67
N SER A 273 37.14 2.97 33.01
CA SER A 273 37.05 1.69 33.70
C SER A 273 35.68 1.02 33.55
N GLU A 274 34.59 1.78 33.68
CA GLU A 274 33.22 1.31 33.42
C GLU A 274 33.08 0.79 31.98
N LEU A 275 33.55 1.55 30.99
CA LEU A 275 33.48 1.17 29.57
C LEU A 275 34.28 -0.11 29.29
N ASN A 276 35.50 -0.23 29.86
CA ASN A 276 36.31 -1.43 29.72
C ASN A 276 35.65 -2.66 30.34
N GLN A 277 34.97 -2.52 31.48
CA GLN A 277 34.21 -3.61 32.10
C GLN A 277 33.03 -4.02 31.22
N ILE A 278 32.25 -3.07 30.70
CA ILE A 278 31.12 -3.34 29.79
C ILE A 278 31.59 -4.08 28.53
N ILE A 279 32.75 -3.72 27.97
CA ILE A 279 33.36 -4.43 26.83
C ILE A 279 33.78 -5.86 27.22
N SER A 280 34.37 -6.05 28.40
CA SER A 280 34.74 -7.38 28.91
C SER A 280 33.52 -8.27 29.12
N ASP A 281 32.45 -7.74 29.72
CA ASP A 281 31.21 -8.46 30.00
C ASP A 281 30.48 -8.82 28.71
N PHE A 282 30.40 -7.89 27.75
CA PHE A 282 29.83 -8.12 26.42
C PHE A 282 30.58 -9.22 25.66
N ASN A 283 31.92 -9.18 25.63
CA ASN A 283 32.72 -10.20 24.95
C ASN A 283 32.55 -11.59 25.61
N THR A 284 32.41 -11.64 26.93
CA THR A 284 32.19 -12.88 27.69
C THR A 284 30.80 -13.46 27.42
N ASP A 285 29.75 -12.63 27.40
CA ASP A 285 28.39 -13.03 27.05
C ASP A 285 28.29 -13.47 25.58
N PHE A 286 28.94 -12.75 24.65
CA PHE A 286 29.01 -13.11 23.24
C PHE A 286 29.65 -14.49 23.05
N ALA A 287 30.84 -14.73 23.61
CA ALA A 287 31.52 -16.03 23.51
C ALA A 287 30.71 -17.17 24.15
N THR A 288 29.98 -16.89 25.22
CA THR A 288 29.08 -17.86 25.87
C THR A 288 27.90 -18.21 24.98
N LYS A 289 27.30 -17.24 24.28
CA LYS A 289 26.24 -17.50 23.28
C LYS A 289 26.76 -18.22 22.06
N GLU A 290 27.94 -17.86 21.56
CA GLU A 290 28.59 -18.53 20.42
C GLU A 290 28.85 -20.02 20.72
N LEU A 291 29.41 -20.34 21.91
CA LEU A 291 29.56 -21.71 22.40
C LEU A 291 28.20 -22.44 22.43
N THR A 292 27.18 -21.81 23.00
CA THR A 292 25.82 -22.39 23.14
C THR A 292 25.18 -22.68 21.78
N ILE A 293 25.37 -21.79 20.80
CA ILE A 293 24.88 -21.97 19.42
C ILE A 293 25.63 -23.11 18.73
N ASN A 294 26.96 -23.18 18.88
CA ASN A 294 27.77 -24.25 18.30
C ASN A 294 27.43 -25.63 18.90
N GLU A 295 27.19 -25.71 20.21
CA GLU A 295 26.65 -26.91 20.85
C GLU A 295 25.26 -27.31 20.34
N ALA A 296 24.38 -26.34 20.10
CA ALA A 296 23.04 -26.60 19.57
C ALA A 296 23.11 -27.12 18.12
N ASN A 297 23.96 -26.52 17.28
CA ASN A 297 24.20 -26.96 15.90
C ASN A 297 24.73 -28.40 15.86
N ALA A 298 25.75 -28.73 16.67
CA ALA A 298 26.28 -30.09 16.75
C ALA A 298 25.21 -31.13 17.17
N LYS A 299 24.31 -30.77 18.09
CA LYS A 299 23.19 -31.63 18.51
C LYS A 299 22.15 -31.81 17.39
N ILE A 300 21.92 -30.78 16.56
CA ILE A 300 21.05 -30.85 15.38
C ILE A 300 21.68 -31.73 14.28
N GLU A 301 22.97 -31.56 14.01
CA GLU A 301 23.71 -32.37 13.02
C GLU A 301 23.70 -33.86 13.39
N GLN A 302 23.95 -34.20 14.66
CA GLN A 302 23.83 -35.57 15.16
C GLN A 302 22.41 -36.12 14.99
N PHE A 303 21.37 -35.35 15.37
CA PHE A 303 19.98 -35.78 15.22
C PHE A 303 19.59 -36.04 13.76
N LEU A 304 20.07 -35.22 12.81
CA LEU A 304 19.86 -35.43 11.38
C LEU A 304 20.57 -36.70 10.86
N SER A 305 21.78 -36.97 11.36
CA SER A 305 22.52 -38.20 11.05
C SER A 305 21.81 -39.46 11.59
N ASP A 306 21.33 -39.42 12.83
CA ASP A 306 20.58 -40.51 13.47
C ASP A 306 19.25 -40.76 12.74
N LEU A 307 18.53 -39.68 12.37
CA LEU A 307 17.27 -39.76 11.63
C LEU A 307 17.46 -40.36 10.22
N ASN A 308 18.51 -39.95 9.51
CA ASN A 308 18.86 -40.54 8.21
C ASN A 308 19.22 -42.03 8.35
N THR A 309 20.02 -42.39 9.36
CA THR A 309 20.36 -43.79 9.64
C THR A 309 19.10 -44.62 9.91
N LYS A 310 18.17 -44.11 10.73
CA LYS A 310 16.90 -44.78 11.03
C LYS A 310 16.01 -44.91 9.80
N ALA A 311 16.00 -43.93 8.89
CA ALA A 311 15.28 -44.01 7.63
C ALA A 311 15.82 -45.12 6.72
N GLN A 312 17.15 -45.31 6.64
CA GLN A 312 17.76 -46.41 5.88
C GLN A 312 17.45 -47.79 6.50
N GLU A 313 17.49 -47.93 7.83
CA GLU A 313 17.09 -49.16 8.51
C GLU A 313 15.63 -49.54 8.22
N VAL A 314 14.72 -48.56 8.26
CA VAL A 314 13.29 -48.78 7.95
C VAL A 314 13.10 -49.16 6.48
N LEU A 315 13.80 -48.52 5.55
CA LEU A 315 13.74 -48.84 4.12
C LEU A 315 14.26 -50.25 3.82
N ALA A 316 15.39 -50.64 4.40
CA ALA A 316 15.94 -51.98 4.27
C ALA A 316 15.00 -53.05 4.86
N THR A 317 14.45 -52.79 6.06
CA THR A 317 13.47 -53.67 6.71
C THR A 317 12.18 -53.82 5.88
N HIS A 318 11.69 -52.73 5.29
CA HIS A 318 10.50 -52.76 4.44
C HIS A 318 10.73 -53.57 3.16
N THR A 319 11.88 -53.37 2.50
CA THR A 319 12.29 -54.13 1.30
C THR A 319 12.38 -55.63 1.60
N ALA A 320 13.09 -56.02 2.67
CA ALA A 320 13.20 -57.41 3.08
C ALA A 320 11.84 -58.06 3.41
N ASN A 321 10.92 -57.31 4.02
CA ASN A 321 9.56 -57.78 4.29
C ASN A 321 8.72 -57.96 3.01
N LEU A 322 8.89 -57.09 2.01
CA LEU A 322 8.23 -57.25 0.70
C LEU A 322 8.76 -58.48 -0.06
N GLU A 323 10.08 -58.68 -0.06
CA GLU A 323 10.72 -59.86 -0.65
C GLU A 323 10.27 -61.16 0.05
N ALA A 324 10.22 -61.16 1.39
CA ALA A 324 9.74 -62.30 2.17
C ALA A 324 8.25 -62.61 1.87
N LEU A 325 7.41 -61.57 1.76
CA LEU A 325 5.98 -61.72 1.44
C LEU A 325 5.77 -62.27 0.02
N GLU A 326 6.52 -61.78 -0.97
CA GLU A 326 6.44 -62.25 -2.36
C GLU A 326 6.93 -63.70 -2.49
N ASN A 327 8.02 -64.06 -1.82
CA ASN A 327 8.50 -65.45 -1.74
C ASN A 327 7.49 -66.38 -1.05
N ALA A 328 6.86 -65.93 0.04
CA ALA A 328 5.80 -66.69 0.72
C ALA A 328 4.56 -66.88 -0.19
N LYS A 329 4.12 -65.82 -0.88
CA LYS A 329 3.02 -65.87 -1.86
C LYS A 329 3.29 -66.89 -2.97
N ASN A 330 4.48 -66.84 -3.57
CA ASN A 330 4.86 -67.72 -4.67
C ASN A 330 5.03 -69.19 -4.21
N THR A 331 5.58 -69.41 -3.01
CA THR A 331 5.62 -70.73 -2.36
C THR A 331 4.20 -71.29 -2.11
N HIS A 332 3.26 -70.44 -1.68
CA HIS A 332 1.89 -70.84 -1.45
C HIS A 332 1.14 -71.16 -2.75
N LEU A 333 1.33 -70.36 -3.83
CA LEU A 333 0.79 -70.68 -5.16
C LEU A 333 1.32 -72.03 -5.69
N ALA A 334 2.61 -72.28 -5.58
CA ALA A 334 3.22 -73.55 -6.00
C ALA A 334 2.64 -74.74 -5.20
N THR A 335 2.47 -74.58 -3.89
CA THR A 335 1.84 -75.59 -3.02
C THR A 335 0.39 -75.86 -3.42
N LEU A 336 -0.40 -74.81 -3.68
CA LEU A 336 -1.79 -74.91 -4.10
C LEU A 336 -1.93 -75.60 -5.46
N GLN A 337 -1.07 -75.28 -6.43
CA GLN A 337 -1.07 -75.91 -7.76
C GLN A 337 -0.65 -77.39 -7.69
N THR A 338 0.31 -77.76 -6.82
CA THR A 338 0.65 -79.16 -6.56
C THR A 338 -0.54 -79.91 -5.96
N LYS A 339 -1.20 -79.36 -4.93
CA LYS A 339 -2.39 -79.99 -4.32
C LYS A 339 -3.56 -80.11 -5.29
N LYS A 340 -3.76 -79.15 -6.19
CA LYS A 340 -4.72 -79.24 -7.30
C LYS A 340 -4.39 -80.38 -8.26
N ASN A 341 -3.11 -80.56 -8.62
CA ASN A 341 -2.67 -81.64 -9.50
C ASN A 341 -2.87 -83.02 -8.84
N GLU A 342 -2.49 -83.18 -7.56
CA GLU A 342 -2.73 -84.39 -6.76
C GLU A 342 -4.21 -84.76 -6.73
N HIS A 343 -5.10 -83.82 -6.39
CA HIS A 343 -6.55 -84.05 -6.37
C HIS A 343 -7.12 -84.43 -7.74
N THR A 344 -6.57 -83.86 -8.81
CA THR A 344 -6.99 -84.17 -10.19
C THR A 344 -6.60 -85.60 -10.57
N GLN A 345 -5.38 -86.04 -10.22
CA GLN A 345 -4.94 -87.43 -10.43
C GLN A 345 -5.74 -88.41 -9.58
N ALA A 346 -6.01 -88.09 -8.32
CA ALA A 346 -6.82 -88.94 -7.43
C ALA A 346 -8.25 -89.12 -7.96
N LEU A 347 -8.88 -88.05 -8.45
CA LEU A 347 -10.22 -88.08 -9.04
C LEU A 347 -10.26 -88.92 -10.33
N GLU A 348 -9.30 -88.73 -11.23
CA GLU A 348 -9.21 -89.49 -12.48
C GLU A 348 -8.92 -90.98 -12.21
N SER A 349 -8.07 -91.30 -11.23
CA SER A 349 -7.83 -92.68 -10.79
C SER A 349 -9.11 -93.32 -10.22
N ALA A 350 -9.85 -92.61 -9.36
CA ALA A 350 -11.11 -93.10 -8.79
C ALA A 350 -12.19 -93.32 -9.88
N LYS A 351 -12.27 -92.41 -10.86
CA LYS A 351 -13.11 -92.55 -12.06
C LYS A 351 -12.77 -93.81 -12.85
N ASN A 352 -11.48 -94.08 -13.09
CA ASN A 352 -11.04 -95.27 -13.83
C ASN A 352 -11.32 -96.57 -13.05
N THR A 353 -11.16 -96.59 -11.72
CA THR A 353 -11.60 -97.71 -10.86
C THR A 353 -13.12 -97.93 -10.92
N HIS A 354 -13.91 -96.86 -10.99
CA HIS A 354 -15.37 -96.97 -11.10
C HIS A 354 -15.80 -97.50 -12.48
N ILE A 355 -15.17 -97.03 -13.56
CA ILE A 355 -15.38 -97.54 -14.93
C ILE A 355 -15.05 -99.05 -15.00
N ALA A 356 -13.92 -99.48 -14.44
CA ALA A 356 -13.55 -100.89 -14.39
C ALA A 356 -14.59 -101.74 -13.61
N THR A 357 -15.06 -101.24 -12.46
CA THR A 357 -16.12 -101.88 -11.67
C THR A 357 -17.44 -102.01 -12.46
N LEU A 358 -17.82 -100.96 -13.21
CA LEU A 358 -19.00 -100.97 -14.07
C LEU A 358 -18.87 -101.94 -15.26
N GLN A 359 -17.68 -102.06 -15.85
CA GLN A 359 -17.41 -103.05 -16.90
C GLN A 359 -17.58 -104.47 -16.36
N THR A 360 -16.91 -104.82 -15.26
CA THR A 360 -17.05 -106.15 -14.64
C THR A 360 -18.51 -106.49 -14.32
N LYS A 361 -19.28 -105.52 -13.79
CA LYS A 361 -20.73 -105.72 -13.56
C LYS A 361 -21.53 -105.91 -14.85
N THR A 362 -21.18 -105.20 -15.92
CA THR A 362 -21.81 -105.37 -17.24
C THR A 362 -21.53 -106.76 -17.80
N ASP A 363 -20.30 -107.25 -17.66
CA ASP A 363 -19.88 -108.59 -18.11
C ASP A 363 -20.61 -109.69 -17.32
N GLU A 364 -20.68 -109.57 -15.99
CA GLU A 364 -21.46 -110.46 -15.11
C GLU A 364 -22.96 -110.49 -15.51
N HIS A 365 -23.57 -109.33 -15.73
CA HIS A 365 -24.97 -109.24 -16.14
C HIS A 365 -25.19 -109.83 -17.54
N THR A 366 -24.25 -109.65 -18.47
CA THR A 366 -24.31 -110.24 -19.82
C THR A 366 -24.22 -111.76 -19.78
N ALA A 367 -23.28 -112.32 -19.00
CA ALA A 367 -23.17 -113.76 -18.79
C ALA A 367 -24.43 -114.36 -18.13
N THR A 368 -25.02 -113.64 -17.17
CA THR A 368 -26.28 -114.02 -16.52
C THR A 368 -27.45 -114.03 -17.51
N LEU A 369 -27.53 -113.01 -18.38
CA LEU A 369 -28.59 -112.88 -19.38
C LEU A 369 -28.51 -113.98 -20.45
N GLU A 370 -27.31 -114.27 -20.95
CA GLU A 370 -27.09 -115.34 -21.93
C GLU A 370 -27.39 -116.72 -21.33
N THR A 371 -27.05 -116.95 -20.05
CA THR A 371 -27.45 -118.16 -19.31
C THR A 371 -28.97 -118.30 -19.26
N LYS A 372 -29.69 -117.24 -18.87
CA LYS A 372 -31.17 -117.24 -18.81
C LYS A 372 -31.83 -117.39 -20.18
N LYS A 373 -31.25 -116.83 -21.24
CA LYS A 373 -31.68 -117.04 -22.63
C LYS A 373 -31.55 -118.51 -23.04
N ASN A 374 -30.46 -119.17 -22.68
CA ASN A 374 -30.26 -120.60 -22.95
C ASN A 374 -31.23 -121.48 -22.15
N GLU A 375 -31.47 -121.19 -20.86
CA GLU A 375 -32.53 -121.85 -20.07
C GLU A 375 -33.91 -121.71 -20.72
N HIS A 376 -34.29 -120.50 -21.14
CA HIS A 376 -35.58 -120.26 -21.80
C HIS A 376 -35.69 -120.95 -23.17
N THR A 377 -34.60 -121.06 -23.92
CA THR A 377 -34.58 -121.78 -25.20
C THR A 377 -34.82 -123.28 -24.99
N GLN A 378 -34.11 -123.90 -24.05
CA GLN A 378 -34.33 -125.32 -23.70
C GLN A 378 -35.74 -125.60 -23.15
N ALA A 379 -36.28 -124.68 -22.34
CA ALA A 379 -37.66 -124.77 -21.85
C ALA A 379 -38.68 -124.68 -22.99
N LEU A 380 -38.46 -123.80 -23.98
CA LEU A 380 -39.33 -123.66 -25.15
C LEU A 380 -39.26 -124.88 -26.08
N GLU A 381 -38.08 -125.43 -26.34
CA GLU A 381 -37.90 -126.67 -27.10
C GLU A 381 -38.62 -127.85 -26.42
N SER A 382 -38.46 -128.00 -25.10
CA SER A 382 -39.14 -129.03 -24.31
C SER A 382 -40.67 -128.89 -24.35
N ALA A 383 -41.19 -127.67 -24.22
CA ALA A 383 -42.61 -127.38 -24.34
C ALA A 383 -43.15 -127.66 -25.76
N THR A 384 -42.38 -127.31 -26.80
CA THR A 384 -42.71 -127.55 -28.20
C THR A 384 -42.78 -129.05 -28.51
N ASN A 385 -41.78 -129.82 -28.06
CA ASN A 385 -41.76 -131.28 -28.21
C ASN A 385 -42.95 -131.94 -27.47
N THR A 386 -43.27 -131.46 -26.27
CA THR A 386 -44.45 -131.93 -25.50
C THR A 386 -45.76 -131.62 -26.25
N HIS A 387 -45.87 -130.46 -26.88
CA HIS A 387 -47.05 -130.07 -27.65
C HIS A 387 -47.19 -130.88 -28.95
N ILE A 388 -46.08 -131.14 -29.66
CA ILE A 388 -46.05 -132.03 -30.84
C ILE A 388 -46.52 -133.44 -30.48
N ALA A 389 -46.00 -134.02 -29.38
CA ALA A 389 -46.45 -135.33 -28.91
C ALA A 389 -47.95 -135.35 -28.58
N THR A 390 -48.44 -134.30 -27.91
CA THR A 390 -49.87 -134.15 -27.58
C THR A 390 -50.75 -134.04 -28.83
N LEU A 391 -50.31 -133.29 -29.85
CA LEU A 391 -51.00 -133.16 -31.13
C LEU A 391 -51.02 -134.47 -31.91
N GLN A 392 -49.93 -135.25 -31.88
CA GLN A 392 -49.89 -136.58 -32.50
C GLN A 392 -50.92 -137.50 -31.85
N THR A 393 -50.91 -137.63 -30.52
CA THR A 393 -51.91 -138.44 -29.80
C THR A 393 -53.34 -138.01 -30.10
N LYS A 394 -53.62 -136.70 -30.19
CA LYS A 394 -54.96 -136.20 -30.58
C LYS A 394 -55.31 -136.51 -32.04
N THR A 395 -54.34 -136.48 -32.94
CA THR A 395 -54.53 -136.87 -34.34
C THR A 395 -54.87 -138.37 -34.45
N ASP A 396 -54.18 -139.21 -33.68
CA ASP A 396 -54.42 -140.66 -33.63
C ASP A 396 -55.80 -140.97 -33.03
N GLU A 397 -56.18 -140.33 -31.91
CA GLU A 397 -57.52 -140.43 -31.31
C GLU A 397 -58.64 -140.01 -32.29
N HIS A 398 -58.47 -138.88 -32.98
CA HIS A 398 -59.45 -138.39 -33.96
C HIS A 398 -59.55 -139.32 -35.17
N THR A 399 -58.43 -139.89 -35.62
CA THR A 399 -58.38 -140.84 -36.74
C THR A 399 -59.11 -142.15 -36.37
N ALA A 400 -58.86 -142.69 -35.18
CA ALA A 400 -59.58 -143.86 -34.67
C ALA A 400 -61.09 -143.59 -34.54
N THR A 401 -61.46 -142.42 -34.01
CA THR A 401 -62.87 -142.00 -33.88
C THR A 401 -63.57 -141.88 -35.24
N LEU A 402 -62.88 -141.31 -36.24
CA LEU A 402 -63.40 -141.16 -37.60
C LEU A 402 -63.59 -142.53 -38.28
N GLU A 403 -62.63 -143.45 -38.12
CA GLU A 403 -62.73 -144.81 -38.65
C GLU A 403 -63.87 -145.60 -37.97
N THR A 404 -64.08 -145.43 -36.66
CA THR A 404 -65.26 -145.99 -35.97
C THR A 404 -66.56 -145.43 -36.56
N LYS A 405 -66.69 -144.11 -36.74
CA LYS A 405 -67.90 -143.47 -37.29
C LYS A 405 -68.16 -143.84 -38.76
N LYS A 406 -67.10 -144.02 -39.56
CA LYS A 406 -67.16 -144.56 -40.91
C LYS A 406 -67.72 -145.99 -40.91
N ASN A 407 -67.25 -146.85 -40.01
CA ASN A 407 -67.74 -148.22 -39.89
C ASN A 407 -69.20 -148.29 -39.39
N GLU A 408 -69.62 -147.45 -38.44
CA GLU A 408 -71.02 -147.27 -38.06
C GLU A 408 -71.90 -146.90 -39.27
N HIS A 409 -71.46 -145.93 -40.08
CA HIS A 409 -72.21 -145.47 -41.25
C HIS A 409 -72.28 -146.54 -42.37
N ILE A 410 -71.25 -147.36 -42.53
CA ILE A 410 -71.26 -148.52 -43.43
C ILE A 410 -72.30 -149.55 -42.96
N GLN A 411 -72.38 -149.85 -41.67
CA GLN A 411 -73.40 -150.77 -41.13
C GLN A 411 -74.82 -150.21 -41.30
N ALA A 412 -75.03 -148.91 -41.03
CA ALA A 412 -76.33 -148.26 -41.25
C ALA A 412 -76.79 -148.35 -42.73
N LEU A 413 -75.87 -148.19 -43.69
CA LEU A 413 -76.15 -148.37 -45.12
C LEU A 413 -76.48 -149.83 -45.49
N ILE A 414 -75.86 -150.82 -44.83
CA ILE A 414 -76.19 -152.24 -45.01
C ILE A 414 -77.61 -152.51 -44.52
N THR A 415 -77.96 -152.09 -43.30
CA THR A 415 -79.32 -152.26 -42.75
C THR A 415 -80.38 -151.53 -43.59
N GLN A 416 -80.09 -150.33 -44.09
CA GLN A 416 -81.02 -149.59 -44.96
C GLN A 416 -81.25 -150.31 -46.30
N LYS A 417 -80.20 -150.90 -46.88
CA LYS A 417 -80.30 -151.73 -48.10
C LYS A 417 -81.15 -152.98 -47.86
N GLU A 418 -80.97 -153.65 -46.72
CA GLU A 418 -81.76 -154.82 -46.34
C GLU A 418 -83.24 -154.48 -46.15
N GLN A 419 -83.55 -153.38 -45.44
CA GLN A 419 -84.92 -152.90 -45.29
C GLN A 419 -85.57 -152.60 -46.65
N SER A 420 -84.88 -151.85 -47.52
CA SER A 420 -85.40 -151.53 -48.86
C SER A 420 -85.64 -152.78 -49.73
N SER A 421 -84.85 -153.84 -49.54
CA SER A 421 -85.07 -155.14 -50.20
C SER A 421 -86.33 -155.85 -49.67
N ASN A 422 -86.61 -155.74 -48.37
CA ASN A 422 -87.82 -156.30 -47.76
C ASN A 422 -89.08 -155.51 -48.19
N ASP A 423 -89.00 -154.18 -48.21
CA ASP A 423 -90.09 -153.29 -48.67
C ASP A 423 -90.48 -153.62 -50.13
N MET A 424 -89.48 -153.81 -51.01
CA MET A 424 -89.69 -154.18 -52.40
C MET A 424 -90.38 -155.55 -52.56
N GLN A 425 -90.04 -156.52 -51.71
CA GLN A 425 -90.71 -157.84 -51.70
C GLN A 425 -92.15 -157.73 -51.19
N GLY A 426 -92.44 -156.89 -50.19
CA GLY A 426 -93.80 -156.61 -49.73
C GLY A 426 -94.68 -155.95 -50.79
N ILE A 427 -94.15 -154.97 -51.53
CA ILE A 427 -94.84 -154.32 -52.65
C ILE A 427 -95.21 -155.35 -53.74
N LYS A 428 -94.27 -156.21 -54.12
CA LYS A 428 -94.48 -157.29 -55.10
C LYS A 428 -95.61 -158.24 -54.70
N ASP A 429 -95.66 -158.65 -53.43
CA ASP A 429 -96.70 -159.58 -52.96
C ASP A 429 -98.09 -158.91 -52.89
N SER A 430 -98.15 -157.60 -52.62
CA SER A 430 -99.40 -156.83 -52.69
C SER A 430 -99.95 -156.71 -54.12
N TYR A 431 -99.10 -156.38 -55.11
CA TYR A 431 -99.50 -156.35 -56.52
C TYR A 431 -100.04 -157.71 -57.01
N LEU A 432 -99.48 -158.83 -56.53
CA LEU A 432 -99.97 -160.17 -56.84
C LEU A 432 -101.36 -160.49 -56.22
N ALA A 433 -101.77 -159.78 -55.17
CA ALA A 433 -103.10 -159.89 -54.60
C ALA A 433 -104.14 -159.10 -55.42
N GLU A 434 -103.82 -157.86 -55.82
CA GLU A 434 -104.68 -157.02 -56.68
C GLU A 434 -104.99 -157.70 -58.01
N ILE A 435 -103.95 -158.25 -58.68
CA ILE A 435 -104.05 -159.00 -59.94
C ILE A 435 -105.03 -160.18 -59.86
N ARG A 436 -105.14 -160.84 -58.70
CA ARG A 436 -106.08 -161.97 -58.51
C ARG A 436 -107.53 -161.54 -58.35
N ASN A 437 -107.78 -160.35 -57.81
CA ASN A 437 -109.12 -159.90 -57.47
C ASN A 437 -109.79 -159.14 -58.63
N ASP A 438 -109.06 -158.25 -59.30
CA ASP A 438 -109.66 -157.30 -60.24
C ASP A 438 -109.78 -157.83 -61.68
N ILE A 439 -108.82 -158.64 -62.15
CA ILE A 439 -108.83 -159.18 -63.52
C ILE A 439 -110.09 -160.02 -63.81
N PRO A 440 -110.57 -160.92 -62.92
CA PRO A 440 -111.81 -161.67 -63.15
C PRO A 440 -113.04 -160.77 -63.40
N ALA A 441 -113.15 -159.64 -62.70
CA ALA A 441 -114.24 -158.68 -62.89
C ALA A 441 -114.15 -157.94 -64.23
N GLN A 442 -112.94 -157.54 -64.65
CA GLN A 442 -112.73 -156.89 -65.95
C GLN A 442 -113.04 -157.83 -67.12
N VAL A 443 -112.69 -159.12 -67.01
CA VAL A 443 -113.00 -160.15 -68.02
C VAL A 443 -114.51 -160.38 -68.17
N ALA A 444 -115.26 -160.33 -67.07
CA ALA A 444 -116.73 -160.41 -67.12
C ALA A 444 -117.34 -159.23 -67.90
N ASN A 445 -116.91 -158.00 -67.61
CA ASN A 445 -117.38 -156.79 -68.30
C ASN A 445 -117.07 -156.81 -69.81
N LEU A 446 -115.84 -157.22 -70.20
CA LEU A 446 -115.46 -157.37 -71.61
C LEU A 446 -116.31 -158.43 -72.34
N THR A 447 -116.67 -159.51 -71.64
CA THR A 447 -117.53 -160.57 -72.19
C THR A 447 -118.93 -160.06 -72.52
N GLN A 448 -119.48 -159.17 -71.68
CA GLN A 448 -120.79 -158.54 -71.94
C GLN A 448 -120.76 -157.63 -73.17
N LEU A 449 -119.79 -156.70 -73.25
CA LEU A 449 -119.63 -155.78 -74.39
C LEU A 449 -119.47 -156.52 -75.74
N CYS A 450 -118.78 -157.66 -75.73
CA CYS A 450 -118.55 -158.48 -76.92
C CYS A 450 -119.85 -159.10 -77.49
N ASN A 451 -120.86 -159.33 -76.65
CA ASN A 451 -122.18 -159.81 -77.08
C ASN A 451 -123.02 -158.70 -77.73
N GLU A 452 -122.93 -157.47 -77.24
CA GLU A 452 -123.64 -156.30 -77.80
C GLU A 452 -123.14 -155.99 -79.23
N ILE A 453 -121.81 -156.02 -79.44
CA ILE A 453 -121.18 -155.80 -80.75
C ILE A 453 -121.65 -156.84 -81.80
N LYS A 454 -121.83 -158.11 -81.38
CA LYS A 454 -122.30 -159.18 -82.28
C LYS A 454 -123.70 -158.93 -82.84
N ALA A 455 -124.60 -158.34 -82.05
CA ALA A 455 -125.95 -158.02 -82.52
C ALA A 455 -125.92 -156.92 -83.61
N SER A 456 -125.11 -155.88 -83.42
CA SER A 456 -125.00 -154.75 -84.35
C SER A 456 -124.49 -155.17 -85.74
N ASN A 457 -123.45 -156.02 -85.80
CA ASN A 457 -122.85 -156.43 -87.07
C ASN A 457 -123.77 -157.25 -87.99
N GLN A 458 -124.79 -157.94 -87.46
CA GLN A 458 -125.73 -158.71 -88.30
C GLN A 458 -126.63 -157.81 -89.15
N ALA A 459 -126.91 -156.58 -88.70
CA ALA A 459 -127.77 -155.63 -89.42
C ALA A 459 -127.11 -154.97 -90.66
N LEU A 460 -125.78 -155.06 -90.80
CA LEU A 460 -125.04 -154.40 -91.88
C LEU A 460 -124.77 -155.29 -93.10
N GLY A 461 -124.86 -156.62 -92.95
CA GLY A 461 -124.34 -157.56 -93.95
C GLY A 461 -125.25 -157.89 -95.14
N SER A 462 -126.55 -157.60 -95.06
CA SER A 462 -127.56 -158.16 -95.98
C SER A 462 -127.71 -157.45 -97.35
N ASN A 463 -127.05 -156.32 -97.57
CA ASN A 463 -127.54 -155.30 -98.51
C ASN A 463 -126.61 -154.96 -99.71
N PHE A 464 -125.56 -155.75 -99.99
CA PHE A 464 -124.52 -155.41 -101.00
C PHE A 464 -124.64 -156.20 -102.33
N GLN A 465 -124.35 -155.58 -103.47
CA GLN A 465 -124.51 -156.14 -104.84
C GLN A 465 -123.40 -155.67 -105.82
N SER A 466 -123.21 -156.36 -106.96
CA SER A 466 -122.27 -155.92 -108.02
C SER A 466 -122.60 -156.44 -109.44
N LYS A 467 -121.97 -155.84 -110.47
CA LYS A 467 -122.20 -156.12 -111.90
C LYS A 467 -120.96 -155.80 -112.75
N THR A 468 -120.70 -156.61 -113.79
CA THR A 468 -119.45 -156.57 -114.58
C THR A 468 -119.70 -156.34 -116.08
N TYR A 469 -118.77 -155.66 -116.75
CA TYR A 469 -118.82 -155.29 -118.17
C TYR A 469 -117.44 -155.49 -118.85
N THR A 470 -117.44 -156.17 -120.00
CA THR A 470 -116.21 -156.55 -120.75
C THR A 470 -116.25 -156.15 -122.23
N SER A 471 -117.30 -155.47 -122.68
CA SER A 471 -117.46 -154.94 -124.03
C SER A 471 -118.12 -153.56 -123.98
N SER A 472 -117.90 -152.73 -125.01
CA SER A 472 -118.40 -151.35 -125.01
C SER A 472 -119.93 -151.31 -125.07
N THR A 473 -120.54 -150.73 -124.03
CA THR A 473 -121.99 -150.58 -123.86
C THR A 473 -122.29 -149.34 -123.01
N THR A 474 -123.54 -149.07 -122.67
CA THR A 474 -123.94 -147.91 -121.85
C THR A 474 -124.39 -148.37 -120.46
N PHE A 475 -123.88 -147.73 -119.42
CA PHE A 475 -124.32 -148.00 -118.04
C PHE A 475 -125.66 -147.31 -117.77
N SER A 476 -126.57 -148.03 -117.10
CA SER A 476 -127.86 -147.52 -116.63
C SER A 476 -127.87 -147.42 -115.11
N LEU A 477 -128.34 -146.31 -114.57
CA LEU A 477 -128.44 -146.07 -113.12
C LEU A 477 -129.38 -147.07 -112.42
N VAL A 478 -129.04 -147.44 -111.19
CA VAL A 478 -129.90 -148.21 -110.28
C VAL A 478 -130.68 -147.24 -109.41
N ASN A 479 -132.01 -147.40 -109.35
CA ASN A 479 -132.88 -146.49 -108.59
C ASN A 479 -132.52 -146.52 -107.09
N GLY A 480 -132.53 -145.36 -106.44
CA GLY A 480 -132.15 -145.20 -105.02
C GLY A 480 -130.65 -145.27 -104.71
N VAL A 481 -129.79 -145.59 -105.68
CA VAL A 481 -128.33 -145.69 -105.49
C VAL A 481 -127.61 -144.56 -106.22
N SER A 482 -126.95 -143.68 -105.46
CA SER A 482 -126.12 -142.60 -106.03
C SER A 482 -124.62 -142.92 -106.10
N ASP A 483 -124.12 -143.76 -105.19
CA ASP A 483 -122.69 -143.95 -104.97
C ASP A 483 -122.30 -145.40 -105.25
N TYR A 484 -121.41 -145.59 -106.22
CA TYR A 484 -121.03 -146.89 -106.76
C TYR A 484 -119.52 -147.07 -106.62
N TYR A 485 -119.05 -148.22 -106.13
CA TYR A 485 -117.65 -148.58 -106.29
C TYR A 485 -117.43 -149.08 -107.72
N VAL A 486 -116.72 -148.30 -108.53
CA VAL A 486 -116.41 -148.63 -109.92
C VAL A 486 -114.93 -148.98 -110.02
N PHE A 487 -114.63 -150.16 -110.54
CA PHE A 487 -113.29 -150.65 -110.82
C PHE A 487 -113.12 -150.81 -112.34
N ILE A 488 -112.01 -150.33 -112.88
CA ILE A 488 -111.68 -150.42 -114.31
C ILE A 488 -110.25 -150.88 -114.53
N GLN A 489 -109.97 -151.48 -115.69
CA GLN A 489 -108.63 -151.85 -116.12
C GLN A 489 -108.44 -151.57 -117.62
N GLY A 490 -107.39 -150.82 -117.99
CA GLY A 490 -107.01 -150.57 -119.38
C GLY A 490 -106.54 -151.83 -120.12
N GLY A 491 -106.56 -151.81 -121.45
CA GLY A 491 -106.10 -152.91 -122.29
C GLY A 491 -104.58 -153.13 -122.24
N THR A 492 -104.14 -154.38 -122.43
CA THR A 492 -102.73 -154.78 -122.44
C THR A 492 -101.99 -154.29 -123.68
N GLY A 493 -100.73 -153.89 -123.53
CA GLY A 493 -99.83 -153.53 -124.64
C GLY A 493 -99.36 -154.72 -125.47
N GLY A 494 -98.83 -154.43 -126.66
CA GLY A 494 -98.30 -155.42 -127.59
C GLY A 494 -96.97 -156.03 -127.14
N THR A 495 -96.88 -157.35 -127.25
CA THR A 495 -95.64 -158.13 -127.06
C THR A 495 -94.82 -158.13 -128.36
N ASN A 496 -93.51 -157.94 -128.25
CA ASN A 496 -92.58 -157.75 -129.37
C ASN A 496 -93.02 -156.68 -130.38
N SER A 497 -93.69 -155.62 -129.89
CA SER A 497 -94.24 -154.53 -130.69
C SER A 497 -94.30 -153.24 -129.87
N ASN A 498 -94.08 -152.09 -130.50
CA ASN A 498 -94.26 -150.78 -129.86
C ASN A 498 -95.74 -150.38 -129.66
N THR A 499 -96.69 -151.20 -130.08
CA THR A 499 -98.14 -150.90 -130.01
C THR A 499 -98.62 -150.89 -128.56
N ALA A 500 -99.04 -149.74 -128.04
CA ALA A 500 -99.67 -149.63 -126.73
C ALA A 500 -101.12 -150.18 -126.74
N GLY A 501 -101.59 -150.64 -125.58
CA GLY A 501 -102.97 -151.07 -125.37
C GLY A 501 -103.93 -149.88 -125.34
N GLY A 502 -105.21 -150.13 -125.62
CA GLY A 502 -106.23 -149.09 -125.56
C GLY A 502 -106.62 -148.71 -124.12
N ALA A 503 -106.92 -147.43 -123.89
CA ALA A 503 -107.45 -146.97 -122.61
C ALA A 503 -108.93 -147.36 -122.41
N VAL A 504 -109.28 -147.80 -121.19
CA VAL A 504 -110.68 -148.00 -120.77
C VAL A 504 -111.22 -146.72 -120.13
N SER A 505 -112.49 -146.40 -120.35
CA SER A 505 -113.17 -145.37 -119.57
C SER A 505 -114.63 -145.71 -119.22
N PHE A 506 -115.02 -145.34 -118.00
CA PHE A 506 -116.40 -145.25 -117.55
C PHE A 506 -116.90 -143.81 -117.78
N GLY A 507 -117.25 -143.51 -119.04
CA GLY A 507 -117.47 -142.14 -119.50
C GLY A 507 -116.25 -141.27 -119.24
N ASN A 508 -116.46 -140.12 -118.57
CA ASN A 508 -115.39 -139.21 -118.16
C ASN A 508 -115.02 -139.33 -116.67
N LEU A 509 -115.74 -140.14 -115.88
CA LEU A 509 -115.60 -140.18 -114.42
C LEU A 509 -114.38 -140.97 -113.93
N LEU A 510 -114.02 -142.03 -114.66
CA LEU A 510 -112.83 -142.82 -114.39
C LEU A 510 -112.29 -143.38 -115.71
N SER A 511 -111.03 -143.09 -116.02
CA SER A 511 -110.32 -143.61 -117.19
C SER A 511 -108.98 -144.20 -116.77
N ALA A 512 -108.55 -145.26 -117.43
CA ALA A 512 -107.30 -145.96 -117.14
C ALA A 512 -106.59 -146.31 -118.44
N ASN A 513 -105.33 -145.89 -118.55
CA ASN A 513 -104.56 -146.02 -119.79
C ASN A 513 -104.23 -147.50 -120.06
N GLY A 514 -104.22 -147.88 -121.33
CA GLY A 514 -103.66 -149.18 -121.72
C GLY A 514 -102.14 -149.22 -121.57
N GLY A 515 -101.59 -150.42 -121.42
CA GLY A 515 -100.17 -150.61 -121.11
C GLY A 515 -99.27 -150.37 -122.32
N ALA A 516 -98.01 -150.02 -122.08
CA ALA A 516 -97.04 -149.81 -123.15
C ALA A 516 -96.74 -151.11 -123.91
N GLY A 517 -96.57 -151.00 -125.23
CA GLY A 517 -95.99 -152.07 -126.04
C GLY A 517 -94.48 -152.18 -125.78
N ASN A 518 -93.95 -153.39 -125.91
CA ASN A 518 -92.52 -153.67 -125.73
C ASN A 518 -91.96 -154.34 -127.00
N PRO A 519 -91.01 -153.74 -127.72
CA PRO A 519 -90.45 -154.29 -128.96
C PRO A 519 -89.52 -155.49 -128.74
N SER A 520 -89.17 -155.83 -127.49
CA SER A 520 -88.25 -156.93 -127.16
C SER A 520 -88.66 -157.62 -125.85
N GLY A 521 -89.95 -157.94 -125.72
CA GLY A 521 -90.51 -158.62 -124.56
C GLY A 521 -92.04 -158.47 -124.50
N ALA A 522 -92.62 -158.88 -123.37
CA ALA A 522 -94.05 -158.76 -123.13
C ALA A 522 -94.51 -157.29 -123.02
N GLY A 523 -95.64 -156.96 -123.65
CA GLY A 523 -96.33 -155.69 -123.44
C GLY A 523 -96.99 -155.64 -122.06
N GLN A 524 -97.10 -154.43 -121.50
CA GLN A 524 -97.55 -154.24 -120.11
C GLN A 524 -99.07 -154.35 -119.97
N LEU A 525 -99.56 -154.78 -118.80
CA LEU A 525 -100.99 -154.67 -118.46
C LEU A 525 -101.40 -153.18 -118.45
N GLY A 526 -102.61 -152.89 -118.90
CA GLY A 526 -103.19 -151.56 -118.71
C GLY A 526 -103.47 -151.27 -117.24
N GLN A 527 -103.46 -149.97 -116.93
CA GLN A 527 -103.63 -149.45 -115.57
C GLN A 527 -104.95 -149.93 -114.96
N THR A 528 -104.93 -150.35 -113.70
CA THR A 528 -106.14 -150.57 -112.89
C THR A 528 -106.49 -149.31 -112.09
N LYS A 529 -107.78 -149.01 -111.91
CA LYS A 529 -108.27 -147.99 -110.98
C LYS A 529 -109.59 -148.43 -110.35
N GLY A 530 -109.69 -148.32 -109.04
CA GLY A 530 -110.94 -148.41 -108.30
C GLY A 530 -111.28 -147.08 -107.64
N ALA A 531 -112.53 -146.65 -107.70
CA ALA A 531 -113.01 -145.45 -107.03
C ALA A 531 -114.49 -145.57 -106.64
N PHE A 532 -114.88 -144.96 -105.52
CA PHE A 532 -116.29 -144.65 -105.28
C PHE A 532 -116.68 -143.46 -106.17
N LEU A 533 -117.50 -143.72 -107.18
CA LEU A 533 -118.00 -142.74 -108.13
C LEU A 533 -119.47 -142.43 -107.83
N LYS A 534 -119.81 -141.14 -107.77
CA LYS A 534 -121.19 -140.68 -107.75
C LYS A 534 -121.66 -140.51 -109.19
N VAL A 535 -122.51 -141.41 -109.67
CA VAL A 535 -122.91 -141.47 -111.10
C VAL A 535 -124.26 -140.77 -111.25
N THR A 536 -124.31 -139.71 -112.07
CA THR A 536 -125.50 -138.82 -112.20
C THR A 536 -126.13 -138.80 -113.60
N ALA A 537 -125.49 -139.45 -114.58
CA ALA A 537 -126.00 -139.61 -115.93
C ALA A 537 -125.49 -140.93 -116.53
N ASN A 538 -126.23 -141.53 -117.48
CA ASN A 538 -125.86 -142.78 -118.15
C ASN A 538 -124.50 -142.65 -118.87
N GLN A 539 -123.43 -143.17 -118.25
CA GLN A 539 -122.09 -143.13 -118.83
C GLN A 539 -121.95 -144.19 -119.93
N LYS A 540 -121.45 -143.79 -121.09
CA LYS A 540 -121.02 -144.72 -122.13
C LYS A 540 -119.66 -145.31 -121.75
N MET A 541 -119.56 -146.63 -121.74
CA MET A 541 -118.34 -147.34 -121.34
C MET A 541 -117.50 -147.67 -122.58
N THR A 542 -116.29 -147.13 -122.63
CA THR A 542 -115.34 -147.38 -123.71
C THR A 542 -114.41 -148.50 -123.25
N ILE A 543 -114.52 -149.67 -123.88
CA ILE A 543 -113.69 -150.85 -123.57
C ILE A 543 -113.02 -151.32 -124.87
N PRO A 544 -111.73 -151.02 -125.09
CA PRO A 544 -110.94 -151.61 -126.17
C PRO A 544 -110.43 -153.00 -125.77
N ASN A 545 -109.74 -153.65 -126.71
CA ASN A 545 -109.32 -155.05 -126.57
C ASN A 545 -108.50 -155.31 -125.29
N GLY A 546 -108.95 -156.28 -124.48
CA GLY A 546 -108.34 -156.64 -123.19
C GLY A 546 -108.75 -155.81 -121.96
N GLY A 547 -109.70 -154.88 -122.07
CA GLY A 547 -110.16 -154.04 -120.95
C GLY A 547 -111.32 -154.62 -120.11
N LEU A 548 -111.54 -154.07 -118.91
CA LEU A 548 -112.57 -154.51 -117.94
C LEU A 548 -113.20 -153.33 -117.18
N ILE A 549 -114.49 -153.43 -116.83
CA ILE A 549 -115.18 -152.57 -115.86
C ILE A 549 -116.07 -153.42 -114.91
N ILE A 550 -116.07 -153.10 -113.62
CA ILE A 550 -116.97 -153.64 -112.58
C ILE A 550 -117.63 -152.47 -111.83
N VAL A 551 -118.90 -152.62 -111.46
CA VAL A 551 -119.70 -151.64 -110.72
C VAL A 551 -120.41 -152.33 -109.54
N SER A 552 -120.13 -151.89 -108.31
CA SER A 552 -120.70 -152.43 -107.07
C SER A 552 -121.43 -151.36 -106.26
N TYR A 553 -122.45 -151.76 -105.49
CA TYR A 553 -123.30 -150.85 -104.72
C TYR A 553 -124.00 -151.56 -103.55
N ALA A 554 -124.60 -150.79 -102.65
CA ALA A 554 -125.50 -151.30 -101.61
C ALA A 554 -126.83 -150.55 -101.64
N THR A 555 -127.92 -151.25 -101.33
CA THR A 555 -129.24 -150.64 -101.10
C THR A 555 -129.42 -150.33 -99.61
N ARG A 556 -129.96 -149.17 -99.25
CA ARG A 556 -130.36 -148.89 -97.87
C ARG A 556 -131.70 -149.53 -97.56
#